data_AF-A0A358A8L0-F1
#
_entry.id   AF-A0A358A8L0-F1
#
_cell.length_a   1.000
_cell.length_b   1.000
_cell.length_c   1.000
_cell.angle_alpha   90.00
_cell.angle_beta   90.00
_cell.angle_gamma   90.00
#
_symmetry.space_group_name_H-M   'P 1'
#
loop_
_entity.id
_entity.type
_entity.pdbx_description
1 polymer ?
#
loop_
_entity_poly.entity_id
_entity_poly.type
_entity_poly.pdbx_seq_one_letter_code
_entity_poly.pdbx_strand_id
1 'polypeptide(L)'
;MIKTENSECYLEIMKNPELNKKLCENFCSYYKPSKNSELACMGFIVTERLIKSGKKIPFDKSEQVSDIAARKKLIRNMCASCAFYESDCDFILQEGKALPCGGFILLELLIARRIVAIDDIKNII
;
A
#
# COMPACT_ATOMS: atom_id res chain seq x y z
N MET A 1 -38.42 -6.22 -9.09
CA MET A 1 -37.48 -6.59 -8.01
C MET A 1 -36.67 -7.78 -8.47
N ILE A 2 -35.41 -7.56 -8.86
CA ILE A 2 -34.38 -8.60 -8.84
C ILE A 2 -33.11 -7.89 -8.36
N LYS A 3 -32.67 -8.25 -7.15
CA LYS A 3 -31.33 -7.93 -6.64
C LYS A 3 -30.39 -8.92 -7.32
N THR A 4 -29.33 -8.43 -7.95
CA THR A 4 -28.16 -9.26 -8.28
C THR A 4 -26.97 -8.69 -7.55
N GLU A 5 -26.58 -9.44 -6.52
CA GLU A 5 -25.37 -9.29 -5.73
C GLU A 5 -24.15 -9.74 -6.55
N ASN A 6 -23.00 -9.15 -6.22
CA ASN A 6 -21.65 -9.67 -6.43
C ASN A 6 -21.13 -9.77 -7.88
N SER A 7 -20.57 -8.67 -8.38
CA SER A 7 -19.54 -8.74 -9.44
C SER A 7 -18.47 -7.62 -9.43
N GLU A 8 -18.26 -6.89 -8.32
CA GLU A 8 -17.25 -5.81 -8.26
C GLU A 8 -15.85 -6.30 -7.86
N CYS A 9 -15.45 -7.50 -8.29
CA CYS A 9 -14.11 -8.06 -8.00
C CYS A 9 -13.12 -7.98 -9.18
N TYR A 10 -13.51 -7.33 -10.28
CA TYR A 10 -12.64 -7.19 -11.46
C TYR A 10 -12.23 -5.73 -11.68
N LEU A 11 -10.93 -5.48 -11.47
CA LEU A 11 -10.16 -4.34 -11.99
C LEU A 11 -10.59 -2.96 -11.44
N GLU A 12 -10.24 -2.67 -10.18
CA GLU A 12 -10.12 -1.28 -9.71
C GLU A 12 -8.93 -0.62 -10.41
N ILE A 13 -9.18 -0.13 -11.62
CA ILE A 13 -8.40 0.88 -12.33
C ILE A 13 -8.03 1.96 -11.30
N MET A 14 -6.75 2.38 -11.26
CA MET A 14 -6.23 3.45 -10.39
C MET A 14 -7.00 4.78 -10.59
N LYS A 15 -8.18 4.91 -9.98
CA LYS A 15 -9.08 6.06 -10.10
C LYS A 15 -9.06 6.95 -8.86
N ASN A 16 -7.95 7.00 -8.13
CA ASN A 16 -7.78 7.93 -7.02
C ASN A 16 -6.59 8.87 -7.26
N PRO A 17 -6.78 9.94 -8.07
CA PRO A 17 -5.73 10.90 -8.40
C PRO A 17 -5.15 11.58 -7.17
N GLU A 18 -5.98 11.84 -6.16
CA GLU A 18 -5.54 12.47 -4.92
C GLU A 18 -4.61 11.55 -4.13
N LEU A 19 -4.99 10.29 -3.96
CA LEU A 19 -4.14 9.31 -3.29
C LEU A 19 -2.87 9.04 -4.10
N ASN A 20 -2.94 8.97 -5.43
CA ASN A 20 -1.76 8.85 -6.28
C ASN A 20 -0.76 9.99 -6.05
N LYS A 21 -1.25 11.23 -6.01
CA LYS A 21 -0.41 12.40 -5.73
C LYS A 21 0.19 12.36 -4.33
N LYS A 22 -0.62 12.03 -3.32
CA LYS A 22 -0.18 12.02 -1.91
C LYS A 22 0.73 10.83 -1.58
N LEU A 23 0.52 9.68 -2.20
CA LEU A 23 1.21 8.43 -1.91
C LEU A 23 2.26 8.08 -2.97
N CYS A 24 1.84 7.89 -4.23
CA CYS A 24 2.72 7.36 -5.27
C CYS A 24 3.77 8.38 -5.70
N GLU A 25 3.36 9.59 -6.06
CA GLU A 25 4.27 10.68 -6.46
C GLU A 25 5.21 11.09 -5.33
N ASN A 26 4.71 11.04 -4.09
CA ASN A 26 5.49 11.45 -2.95
C ASN A 26 6.41 10.31 -2.47
N PHE A 27 5.91 9.09 -2.23
CA PHE A 27 6.68 8.05 -1.52
C PHE A 27 7.29 6.96 -2.42
N CYS A 28 6.83 6.78 -3.67
CA CYS A 28 7.15 5.58 -4.44
C CYS A 28 8.21 5.82 -5.51
N SER A 29 9.42 5.28 -5.33
CA SER A 29 10.49 5.31 -6.34
C SER A 29 10.16 4.54 -7.63
N TYR A 30 9.16 3.67 -7.59
CA TYR A 30 8.69 2.87 -8.73
C TYR A 30 7.58 3.55 -9.53
N TYR A 31 7.00 4.63 -9.02
CA TYR A 31 5.90 5.32 -9.70
C TYR A 31 6.41 6.05 -10.94
N LYS A 32 5.71 5.87 -12.06
CA LYS A 32 6.01 6.53 -13.34
C LYS A 32 4.74 7.22 -13.85
N PRO A 33 4.65 8.56 -13.79
CA PRO A 33 3.43 9.31 -14.15
C PRO A 33 2.95 9.05 -15.58
N SER A 34 3.88 8.77 -16.50
CA SER A 34 3.59 8.50 -17.92
C SER A 34 3.16 7.07 -18.20
N LYS A 35 3.19 6.17 -17.21
CA LYS A 35 2.81 4.76 -17.36
C LYS A 35 1.41 4.56 -16.78
N ASN A 36 0.43 4.30 -17.63
CA ASN A 36 -0.89 3.88 -17.20
C ASN A 36 -0.78 2.43 -16.70
N SER A 37 -0.66 2.25 -15.39
CA SER A 37 -0.54 0.92 -14.77
C SER A 37 -1.93 0.41 -14.41
N GLU A 38 -2.30 -0.76 -14.94
CA GLU A 38 -3.54 -1.44 -14.57
C GLU A 38 -3.48 -2.07 -13.17
N LEU A 39 -2.28 -2.18 -12.59
CA LEU A 39 -2.03 -2.79 -11.29
C LEU A 39 -1.55 -1.76 -10.27
N ALA A 40 -2.16 -1.80 -9.08
CA ALA A 40 -1.73 -1.05 -7.90
C ALA A 40 -0.98 -1.97 -6.93
N CYS A 41 0.04 -1.46 -6.25
CA CYS A 41 0.68 -2.23 -5.18
C CYS A 41 -0.27 -2.41 -3.99
N MET A 42 -0.11 -3.48 -3.23
CA MET A 42 -1.01 -3.76 -2.10
C MET A 42 -1.02 -2.62 -1.06
N GLY A 43 0.11 -1.94 -0.85
CA GLY A 43 0.16 -0.78 0.05
C GLY A 43 -0.71 0.40 -0.40
N PHE A 44 -0.92 0.60 -1.70
CA PHE A 44 -1.88 1.58 -2.22
C PHE A 44 -3.31 1.17 -1.90
N ILE A 45 -3.66 -0.08 -2.21
CA ILE A 45 -5.01 -0.64 -1.98
C ILE A 45 -5.38 -0.57 -0.49
N VAL A 46 -4.47 -0.97 0.39
CA VAL A 46 -4.64 -0.89 1.84
C VAL A 46 -4.85 0.56 2.29
N THR A 47 -4.00 1.48 1.83
CA THR A 47 -4.12 2.90 2.21
C THR A 47 -5.46 3.48 1.75
N GLU A 48 -5.90 3.15 0.53
CA GLU A 48 -7.18 3.61 0.03
C GLU A 48 -8.34 3.08 0.89
N ARG A 49 -8.34 1.80 1.22
CA ARG A 49 -9.40 1.18 2.04
C ARG A 49 -9.44 1.74 3.46
N LEU A 50 -8.28 2.02 4.07
CA LEU A 50 -8.22 2.72 5.36
C LEU A 50 -8.84 4.13 5.29
N ILE A 51 -8.58 4.88 4.21
CA ILE A 51 -9.18 6.20 4.01
C ILE A 51 -10.69 6.08 3.80
N LYS A 52 -11.13 5.15 2.95
CA LYS A 52 -12.56 4.87 2.70
C LYS A 52 -13.29 4.44 3.99
N SER A 53 -12.60 3.78 4.92
CA SER A 53 -13.15 3.42 6.24
C SER A 53 -13.12 4.57 7.27
N GLY A 54 -12.80 5.80 6.85
CA GLY A 54 -12.79 6.99 7.69
C GLY A 54 -11.49 7.21 8.47
N LYS A 55 -10.44 6.41 8.24
CA LYS A 55 -9.15 6.59 8.93
C LYS A 55 -8.40 7.80 8.38
N LYS A 56 -7.94 8.67 9.26
CA LYS A 56 -7.15 9.86 8.89
C LYS A 56 -5.69 9.45 8.68
N ILE A 57 -5.22 9.54 7.44
CA ILE A 57 -3.86 9.15 7.05
C ILE A 57 -3.01 10.40 6.78
N PRO A 58 -2.01 10.71 7.62
CA PRO A 58 -1.04 11.75 7.32
C PRO A 58 -0.01 11.27 6.29
N PHE A 59 0.33 12.14 5.33
CA PHE A 59 1.29 11.87 4.25
C PHE A 59 2.62 12.60 4.43
N ASP A 60 3.05 12.77 5.68
CA ASP A 60 4.28 13.47 6.02
C ASP A 60 5.48 12.50 6.11
N LYS A 61 6.62 12.92 5.54
CA LYS A 61 7.91 12.22 5.54
C LYS A 61 8.87 12.69 6.63
N SER A 62 8.53 13.73 7.38
CA SER A 62 9.42 14.49 8.28
C SER A 62 10.16 13.67 9.34
N GLU A 63 9.69 12.47 9.66
CA GLU A 63 10.36 11.55 10.58
C GLU A 63 10.31 10.14 10.02
N GLN A 64 11.33 9.74 9.26
CA GLN A 64 11.52 8.35 8.88
C GLN A 64 12.04 7.57 10.09
N VAL A 65 11.13 6.95 10.82
CA VAL A 65 11.47 5.97 11.86
C VAL A 65 11.49 4.59 11.23
N SER A 66 12.66 3.96 11.21
CA SER A 66 12.78 2.56 10.82
C SER A 66 12.35 1.67 11.99
N ASP A 67 11.25 0.94 11.81
CA ASP A 67 10.77 -0.06 12.77
C ASP A 67 10.87 -1.45 12.14
N ILE A 68 11.93 -2.17 12.50
CA ILE A 68 12.21 -3.53 12.01
C ILE A 68 11.05 -4.50 12.31
N ALA A 69 10.35 -4.32 13.43
CA ALA A 69 9.21 -5.16 13.77
C ALA A 69 8.00 -4.84 12.89
N ALA A 70 7.71 -3.56 12.64
CA ALA A 70 6.68 -3.14 11.69
C ALA A 70 6.98 -3.64 10.28
N ARG A 71 8.23 -3.50 9.82
CA ARG A 71 8.71 -4.01 8.53
C ARG A 71 8.43 -5.50 8.35
N LYS A 72 8.86 -6.33 9.30
CA LYS A 72 8.64 -7.79 9.24
C LYS A 72 7.16 -8.13 9.22
N LYS A 73 6.34 -7.41 9.98
CA LYS A 73 4.88 -7.58 9.98
C LYS A 73 4.27 -7.22 8.63
N LEU A 74 4.67 -6.11 8.01
CA LEU A 74 4.18 -5.70 6.69
C LEU A 74 4.56 -6.69 5.59
N ILE A 75 5.80 -7.17 5.59
CA ILE A 75 6.23 -8.19 4.61
C ILE A 75 5.33 -9.43 4.70
N ARG A 76 5.08 -9.93 5.92
CA ARG A 76 4.29 -11.15 6.13
C ARG A 76 2.80 -10.99 5.85
N ASN A 77 2.21 -9.84 6.21
CA ASN A 77 0.76 -9.67 6.19
C ASN A 77 0.25 -8.90 4.96
N MET A 78 1.11 -8.12 4.30
CA MET A 78 0.72 -7.28 3.17
C MET A 78 1.46 -7.63 1.88
N CYS A 79 2.79 -7.77 1.94
CA CYS A 79 3.55 -8.06 0.72
C CYS A 79 3.21 -9.43 0.14
N ALA A 80 2.96 -10.44 0.98
CA ALA A 80 2.58 -11.78 0.54
C ALA A 80 1.32 -11.83 -0.35
N SER A 81 0.42 -10.85 -0.23
CA SER A 81 -0.80 -10.74 -1.07
C SER A 81 -0.65 -9.76 -2.24
N CYS A 82 0.54 -9.19 -2.42
CA CYS A 82 0.78 -8.18 -3.45
C CYS A 82 0.98 -8.83 -4.82
N ALA A 83 0.33 -8.31 -5.86
CA ALA A 83 0.45 -8.80 -7.24
C ALA A 83 1.90 -8.77 -7.78
N PHE A 84 2.80 -7.99 -7.15
CA PHE A 84 4.20 -7.87 -7.55
C PHE A 84 5.14 -8.80 -6.75
N TYR A 85 4.67 -9.55 -5.75
CA TYR A 85 5.51 -10.15 -4.70
C TYR A 85 6.62 -11.08 -5.21
N GLU A 86 6.28 -12.11 -6.00
CA GLU A 86 7.23 -13.19 -6.34
C GLU A 86 8.12 -12.90 -7.55
N SER A 87 7.68 -12.03 -8.46
CA SER A 87 8.32 -11.86 -9.78
C SER A 87 8.74 -10.43 -10.11
N ASP A 88 8.09 -9.42 -9.52
CA ASP A 88 8.20 -8.03 -9.98
C ASP A 88 8.55 -7.03 -8.85
N CYS A 89 8.86 -7.53 -7.65
CA CYS A 89 9.19 -6.69 -6.50
C CYS A 89 10.67 -6.81 -6.14
N ASP A 90 11.48 -5.86 -6.66
CA ASP A 90 12.92 -5.76 -6.35
C ASP A 90 13.21 -5.76 -4.85
N PHE A 91 12.31 -5.15 -4.04
CA PHE A 91 12.44 -5.15 -2.59
C PHE A 91 12.46 -6.56 -1.99
N ILE A 92 11.60 -7.46 -2.49
CA ILE A 92 11.52 -8.84 -2.02
C ILE A 92 12.64 -9.68 -2.64
N LEU A 93 12.85 -9.55 -3.96
CA LEU A 93 13.84 -10.32 -4.72
C LEU A 93 15.29 -10.03 -4.28
N GLN A 94 15.57 -8.82 -3.84
CA GLN A 94 16.91 -8.41 -3.41
C GLN A 94 17.05 -8.38 -1.88
N GLU A 95 16.18 -9.09 -1.15
CA GLU A 95 16.21 -9.21 0.32
C GLU A 95 16.27 -7.86 1.05
N GLY A 96 15.53 -6.87 0.54
CA GLY A 96 15.46 -5.54 1.13
C GLY A 96 16.61 -4.59 0.80
N LYS A 97 17.51 -4.96 -0.13
CA LYS A 97 18.56 -4.05 -0.64
C LYS A 97 17.99 -2.95 -1.54
N ALA A 98 16.89 -3.23 -2.25
CA ALA A 98 16.13 -2.21 -2.96
C ALA A 98 15.18 -1.47 -2.00
N LEU A 99 14.70 -0.29 -2.39
CA LEU A 99 13.69 0.43 -1.61
C LEU A 99 12.33 -0.29 -1.71
N PRO A 100 11.51 -0.32 -0.65
CA PRO A 100 10.15 -0.84 -0.77
C PRO A 100 9.23 0.15 -1.51
N CYS A 101 8.04 -0.29 -1.92
CA CYS A 101 7.08 0.59 -2.58
C CYS A 101 6.59 1.71 -1.65
N GLY A 102 6.08 2.81 -2.21
CA GLY A 102 5.62 3.96 -1.40
C GLY A 102 4.53 3.61 -0.39
N GLY A 103 3.61 2.69 -0.74
CA GLY A 103 2.59 2.19 0.18
C GLY A 103 3.19 1.47 1.40
N PHE A 104 4.27 0.70 1.21
CA PHE A 104 4.98 0.07 2.31
C PHE A 104 5.64 1.10 3.21
N ILE A 105 6.36 2.07 2.62
CA ILE A 105 7.05 3.14 3.37
C ILE A 105 6.03 3.90 4.23
N LEU A 106 4.90 4.30 3.65
CA LEU A 106 3.86 4.99 4.40
C LEU A 106 3.33 4.13 5.55
N LEU A 107 2.94 2.87 5.30
CA LEU A 107 2.34 2.02 6.32
C LEU A 107 3.34 1.67 7.44
N GLU A 108 4.63 1.55 7.14
CA GLU A 108 5.68 1.38 8.15
C GLU A 108 5.72 2.57 9.11
N LEU A 109 5.67 3.80 8.57
CA LEU A 109 5.61 5.03 9.37
C LEU A 109 4.35 5.14 10.21
N LEU A 110 3.19 4.78 9.65
CA LEU A 110 1.91 4.85 10.37
C LEU A 110 1.85 3.83 11.52
N ILE A 111 2.44 2.65 11.35
CA ILE A 111 2.57 1.67 12.42
C ILE A 111 3.54 2.16 13.49
N ALA A 112 4.71 2.69 13.10
CA ALA A 112 5.69 3.24 14.04
C ALA A 112 5.08 4.37 14.89
N ARG A 113 4.21 5.19 14.29
CA ARG A 113 3.48 6.29 14.96
C ARG A 113 2.20 5.83 15.66
N ARG A 114 1.87 4.53 15.65
CA ARG A 114 0.65 3.95 16.24
C ARG A 114 -0.66 4.54 15.70
N ILE A 115 -0.63 5.06 14.47
CA ILE A 115 -1.81 5.59 13.77
C ILE A 115 -2.61 4.43 13.15
N VAL A 116 -1.90 3.40 12.68
CA VAL A 116 -2.46 2.18 12.12
C VAL A 116 -1.84 0.98 12.86
N ALA A 117 -2.65 0.02 13.25
CA ALA A 117 -2.20 -1.25 13.78
C ALA A 117 -2.08 -2.29 12.65
N ILE A 118 -1.25 -3.32 12.83
CA ILE A 118 -1.14 -4.39 11.84
C ILE A 118 -2.47 -5.11 11.60
N ASP A 119 -3.34 -5.18 12.61
CA ASP A 119 -4.63 -5.84 12.49
C ASP A 119 -5.62 -5.03 11.63
N ASP A 120 -5.48 -3.70 11.57
CA ASP A 120 -6.24 -2.89 10.60
C ASP A 120 -5.90 -3.31 9.16
N ILE A 121 -4.64 -3.63 8.90
CA ILE A 121 -4.16 -4.06 7.58
C ILE A 121 -4.63 -5.47 7.26
N LYS A 122 -4.57 -6.39 8.23
CA LYS A 122 -5.07 -7.77 8.05
C LYS A 122 -6.56 -7.81 7.76
N ASN A 123 -7.34 -6.93 8.37
CA ASN A 123 -8.79 -6.88 8.13
C ASN A 123 -9.16 -6.38 6.72
N ILE A 124 -8.18 -5.87 5.96
CA ILE A 124 -8.35 -5.40 4.60
C ILE A 124 -7.98 -6.47 3.57
N ILE A 125 -7.07 -7.40 3.91
CA ILE A 125 -6.39 -8.31 2.98
C ILE A 125 -6.98 -9.72 3.08
#